data_AF-A0A7W1JE07-F1
#
_entry.id   AF-A0A7W1JE07-F1
#
_cell.length_a   1.000
_cell.length_b   1.000
_cell.length_c   1.000
_cell.angle_alpha   90.00
_cell.angle_beta   90.00
_cell.angle_gamma   90.00
#
_symmetry.space_group_name_H-M   'P 1'
#
loop_
_entity.id
_entity.type
_entity.pdbx_description
1 polymer ?
#
loop_
_entity_poly.entity_id
_entity_poly.type
_entity_poly.pdbx_seq_one_letter_code
_entity_poly.pdbx_strand_id
1 'polypeptide(L)'
;MQSSNHSAVHTLPSSQSNQKIELAFEQYDGAERVAIRYLTWTDGLGWCGQKTIRLDVDQLDDLHHALTAARHRVKRQHAEPGEITEAAKVIQFPTLV
;
A
#
# COMPACT_ATOMS: atom_id res chain seq x y z
N MET A 1 -5.42 28.58 18.20
CA MET A 1 -5.58 27.24 18.81
C MET A 1 -5.08 26.23 17.79
N GLN A 2 -3.89 25.67 17.99
CA GLN A 2 -3.36 24.61 17.13
C GLN A 2 -3.91 23.29 17.65
N SER A 3 -4.89 22.72 16.96
CA SER A 3 -5.31 21.33 17.20
C SER A 3 -4.30 20.42 16.53
N SER A 4 -3.39 19.86 17.32
CA SER A 4 -2.50 18.78 16.90
C SER A 4 -3.32 17.50 16.72
N ASN A 5 -3.86 17.29 15.51
CA ASN A 5 -4.44 16.01 15.14
C ASN A 5 -3.28 15.02 14.90
N HIS A 6 -3.08 14.11 15.86
CA HIS A 6 -2.15 12.99 15.73
C HIS A 6 -2.74 11.98 14.72
N SER A 7 -2.56 12.27 13.43
CA SER A 7 -2.85 11.31 12.36
C SER A 7 -1.71 10.29 12.34
N ALA A 8 -2.01 9.01 12.51
CA ALA A 8 -1.03 7.95 12.34
C ALA A 8 -0.64 7.91 10.86
N VAL A 9 0.56 8.38 10.53
CA VAL A 9 1.07 8.44 9.16
C VAL A 9 2.01 7.26 8.92
N HIS A 10 1.68 6.41 7.97
CA HIS A 10 2.56 5.33 7.52
C HIS A 10 3.14 5.69 6.13
N THR A 11 4.47 5.72 6.03
CA THR A 11 5.17 5.99 4.76
C THR A 11 5.77 4.71 4.23
N LEU A 12 5.50 4.39 2.96
CA LEU A 12 6.16 3.27 2.27
C LEU A 12 7.39 3.78 1.51
N PRO A 13 8.55 3.09 1.61
CA PRO A 13 9.71 3.42 0.81
C PRO A 13 9.40 3.16 -0.67
N SER A 14 9.71 4.13 -1.51
CA SER A 14 9.57 4.04 -2.97
C SER A 14 10.90 3.63 -3.61
N SER A 15 10.82 3.06 -4.81
CA SER A 15 11.99 2.76 -5.66
C SER A 15 12.57 4.01 -6.35
N GLN A 16 11.85 5.14 -6.32
CA GLN A 16 12.26 6.43 -6.88
C GLN A 16 12.38 7.44 -5.74
N SER A 17 13.58 7.95 -5.49
CA SER A 17 13.90 8.78 -4.31
C SER A 17 13.07 10.06 -4.18
N ASN A 18 12.45 10.53 -5.27
CA ASN A 18 11.64 11.75 -5.32
C ASN A 18 10.12 11.51 -5.33
N GLN A 19 9.67 10.27 -5.12
CA GLN A 19 8.24 9.92 -5.06
C GLN A 19 7.98 9.16 -3.77
N LYS A 20 6.79 9.25 -3.18
CA LYS A 20 6.37 8.34 -2.11
C LYS A 20 4.85 8.19 -2.07
N ILE A 21 4.41 7.08 -1.48
CA ILE A 21 3.01 6.88 -1.09
C ILE A 21 2.92 6.98 0.42
N GLU A 22 1.98 7.78 0.89
CA GLU A 22 1.71 8.03 2.30
C GLU A 22 0.26 7.63 2.63
N LEU A 23 0.10 6.92 3.75
CA LEU A 23 -1.18 6.56 4.32
C LEU A 23 -1.41 7.40 5.58
N ALA A 24 -2.58 7.99 5.70
CA ALA A 24 -2.98 8.78 6.87
C ALA A 24 -4.43 8.48 7.27
N PHE A 25 -4.71 8.48 8.57
CA PHE A 25 -6.07 8.43 9.10
C PHE A 25 -6.58 9.85 9.36
N GLU A 26 -7.63 10.25 8.66
CA GLU A 26 -8.23 11.58 8.74
C GLU A 26 -9.64 11.49 9.34
N GLN A 27 -10.01 12.45 10.18
CA GLN A 27 -11.41 12.61 10.60
C GLN A 27 -12.12 13.54 9.61
N TYR A 28 -13.21 13.08 9.01
CA TYR A 28 -14.03 13.85 8.07
C TYR A 28 -15.51 13.62 8.34
N ASP A 29 -16.25 14.70 8.57
CA ASP A 29 -17.69 14.67 8.85
C ASP A 29 -18.09 13.72 10.00
N GLY A 30 -17.27 13.69 11.05
CA GLY A 30 -17.49 12.84 12.24
C GLY A 30 -17.14 11.36 12.05
N ALA A 31 -16.64 10.96 10.89
CA ALA A 31 -16.20 9.61 10.60
C ALA A 31 -14.68 9.56 10.29
N GLU A 32 -14.03 8.46 10.69
CA GLU A 32 -12.65 8.19 10.32
C GLU A 32 -12.58 7.71 8.87
N ARG A 33 -11.61 8.23 8.12
CA ARG A 33 -11.30 7.85 6.74
C ARG A 33 -9.82 7.60 6.57
N VAL A 34 -9.48 6.75 5.62
CA VAL A 34 -8.10 6.55 5.20
C VAL A 34 -7.81 7.35 3.95
N ALA A 35 -6.77 8.17 4.02
CA ALA A 35 -6.23 8.92 2.89
C ALA A 35 -4.95 8.26 2.38
N ILE A 36 -4.98 7.87 1.11
CA ILE A 36 -3.81 7.37 0.37
C ILE A 36 -3.32 8.49 -0.53
N ARG A 37 -2.12 9.01 -0.26
CA ARG A 37 -1.55 10.17 -0.94
C ARG A 37 -0.34 9.76 -1.76
N TYR A 38 -0.33 10.17 -3.01
CA TYR A 38 0.86 10.11 -3.85
C TYR A 38 1.57 11.47 -3.81
N LEU A 39 2.83 11.47 -3.40
CA LEU A 39 3.63 12.65 -3.12
C LEU A 39 4.88 12.66 -4.00
N THR A 40 5.28 13.84 -4.45
CA THR A 40 6.54 14.07 -5.17
C THR A 40 7.36 15.12 -4.44
N TRP A 41 8.69 14.93 -4.38
CA TRP A 41 9.58 15.94 -3.85
C TRP A 41 9.80 17.04 -4.88
N THR A 42 9.67 18.29 -4.45
CA THR A 42 9.96 19.47 -5.25
C THR A 42 11.00 20.32 -4.53
N ASP A 43 12.12 20.58 -5.21
CA ASP A 43 13.23 21.33 -4.62
C ASP A 43 12.78 22.72 -4.16
N GLY A 44 13.15 23.08 -2.93
CA GLY A 44 12.73 24.32 -2.28
C GLY A 44 11.31 24.33 -1.71
N LEU A 45 10.47 23.33 -2.01
CA LEU A 45 9.08 23.23 -1.54
C LEU A 45 8.80 22.00 -0.67
N GLY A 46 9.57 20.92 -0.85
CA GLY A 46 9.42 19.67 -0.11
C GLY A 46 8.43 18.70 -0.76
N TRP A 47 7.75 17.88 0.05
CA TRP A 47 6.78 16.90 -0.45
C TRP A 47 5.46 17.56 -0.86
N CYS A 48 5.11 17.47 -2.13
CA CYS A 48 3.88 18.02 -2.69
C CYS A 48 2.89 16.91 -3.04
N GLY A 49 1.65 17.02 -2.55
CA GLY A 49 0.54 16.10 -2.83
C GLY A 49 0.08 16.21 -4.27
N GLN A 50 0.19 15.12 -5.01
CA GLN A 50 -0.21 15.07 -6.42
C GLN A 50 -1.59 14.43 -6.60
N LYS A 51 -1.85 13.35 -5.86
CA LYS A 51 -3.13 12.61 -5.91
C LYS A 51 -3.48 12.14 -4.51
N THR A 52 -4.76 12.18 -4.17
CA THR A 52 -5.29 11.64 -2.91
C THR A 52 -6.53 10.81 -3.19
N ILE A 53 -6.55 9.59 -2.70
CA ILE A 53 -7.74 8.74 -2.64
C ILE A 53 -8.18 8.70 -1.19
N ARG A 54 -9.47 8.92 -0.94
CA ARG A 54 -10.07 8.79 0.39
C ARG A 54 -11.02 7.60 0.38
N LEU A 55 -10.95 6.83 1.43
CA LEU A 55 -11.71 5.59 1.62
C LEU A 55 -12.34 5.65 2.99
N ASP A 56 -13.56 5.14 3.09
CA ASP A 56 -14.12 4.80 4.38
C ASP A 56 -13.37 3.55 4.92
N VAL A 57 -13.31 3.39 6.24
CA VAL A 57 -12.48 2.35 6.89
C VAL A 57 -12.91 0.94 6.46
N ASP A 58 -14.20 0.73 6.20
CA ASP A 58 -14.77 -0.53 5.73
C ASP A 58 -14.31 -0.93 4.31
N GLN A 59 -13.85 0.03 3.50
CA GLN A 59 -13.37 -0.23 2.14
C GLN A 59 -11.90 -0.70 2.09
N LEU A 60 -11.20 -0.74 3.22
CA LEU A 60 -9.78 -1.09 3.26
C LEU A 60 -9.51 -2.54 2.85
N ASP A 61 -10.34 -3.48 3.32
CA ASP A 61 -10.16 -4.90 3.03
C ASP A 61 -10.39 -5.19 1.54
N ASP A 62 -11.42 -4.56 0.95
CA ASP A 62 -11.70 -4.66 -0.48
C ASP A 62 -10.56 -4.09 -1.33
N LEU A 63 -10.01 -2.93 -0.94
CA LEU A 63 -8.85 -2.37 -1.61
C LEU A 63 -7.64 -3.29 -1.50
N HIS A 64 -7.37 -3.85 -0.31
CA HIS A 64 -6.25 -4.76 -0.10
C HIS A 64 -6.36 -6.02 -0.97
N HIS A 65 -7.56 -6.60 -1.07
CA HIS A 65 -7.84 -7.71 -1.99
C HIS A 65 -7.60 -7.34 -3.46
N ALA A 66 -8.11 -6.19 -3.90
CA ALA A 66 -7.93 -5.71 -5.27
C ALA A 66 -6.44 -5.48 -5.60
N LEU A 67 -5.68 -4.86 -4.69
CA LEU A 67 -4.23 -4.65 -4.85
C LEU A 67 -3.46 -5.97 -4.89
N THR A 68 -3.86 -6.95 -4.08
CA THR A 68 -3.25 -8.28 -4.09
C THR A 68 -3.49 -8.99 -5.42
N ALA A 69 -4.71 -8.97 -5.92
CA ALA A 69 -5.05 -9.53 -7.23
C ALA A 69 -4.27 -8.83 -8.36
N ALA A 70 -4.18 -7.50 -8.34
CA ALA A 70 -3.40 -6.73 -9.30
C ALA A 70 -1.91 -7.11 -9.26
N ARG A 71 -1.32 -7.23 -8.06
CA ARG A 71 0.06 -7.67 -7.87
C ARG A 71 0.32 -9.06 -8.46
N HIS A 72 -0.58 -10.01 -8.23
CA HIS A 72 -0.46 -11.36 -8.80
C HIS A 72 -0.51 -11.34 -10.33
N ARG A 73 -1.40 -10.52 -10.92
CA ARG A 73 -1.47 -10.35 -12.37
C ARG A 73 -0.17 -9.79 -12.94
N VAL A 74 0.37 -8.72 -12.34
CA VAL A 74 1.64 -8.11 -12.77
C VAL A 74 2.77 -9.13 -12.68
N LYS A 75 2.91 -9.85 -11.56
CA LYS A 75 3.93 -10.89 -11.41
C LYS A 75 3.84 -11.96 -12.50
N ARG A 76 2.63 -12.43 -12.84
CA ARG A 76 2.42 -13.41 -13.92
C ARG A 76 2.77 -12.86 -15.30
N GLN A 77 2.56 -11.57 -15.55
CA GLN A 77 2.91 -10.95 -16.83
C GLN A 77 4.42 -10.71 -16.99
N HIS A 78 5.14 -10.54 -15.89
CA HIS A 78 6.59 -10.34 -15.87
C HIS A 78 7.39 -11.65 -15.72
N ALA A 79 6.73 -12.77 -15.41
CA ALA A 79 7.35 -14.08 -15.46
C ALA A 79 7.59 -14.46 -16.93
N GLU A 80 8.86 -14.55 -17.33
CA GLU A 80 9.27 -14.97 -18.67
C GLU A 80 8.64 -16.33 -19.03
N PRO A 81 8.34 -16.61 -20.32
CA PRO A 81 7.87 -17.91 -20.77
C PRO A 81 9.01 -18.94 -20.63
N GLY A 82 9.12 -19.54 -19.45
CA GLY A 82 10.20 -20.47 -19.11
C GLY A 82 10.66 -20.44 -17.66
N GLU A 83 10.17 -19.49 -16.84
CA GLU A 83 10.47 -19.49 -15.40
C GLU A 83 9.77 -20.69 -14.75
N ILE A 84 10.56 -21.73 -14.47
CA ILE A 84 10.11 -22.91 -13.73
C ILE A 84 9.65 -22.39 -12.37
N THR A 85 8.34 -22.30 -12.20
CA THR A 85 7.75 -22.07 -10.89
C THR A 85 8.02 -23.36 -10.12
N GLU A 86 9.10 -23.40 -9.34
CA GLU A 86 9.35 -24.54 -8.45
C GLU A 86 8.06 -24.79 -7.66
N ALA A 87 7.48 -25.97 -7.85
CA ALA A 87 6.29 -26.37 -7.14
C ALA A 87 6.54 -26.18 -5.64
N ALA A 88 5.59 -25.57 -4.94
CA ALA A 88 5.70 -25.33 -3.50
C ALA A 88 6.14 -26.62 -2.81
N LYS A 89 7.29 -26.60 -2.14
CA LYS A 89 7.84 -27.76 -1.45
C LYS A 89 6.85 -28.18 -0.36
N VAL A 90 6.20 -29.34 -0.54
CA VAL A 90 5.24 -29.88 0.43
C VAL A 90 6.01 -30.19 1.72
N ILE A 91 5.72 -29.43 2.77
CA ILE A 91 6.20 -29.73 4.13
C ILE A 91 5.31 -30.86 4.66
N GLN A 92 5.85 -32.07 4.79
CA GLN A 92 5.12 -33.17 5.41
C GLN A 92 5.01 -32.92 6.91
N PHE A 93 3.81 -33.13 7.45
CA PHE A 93 3.60 -33.11 8.89
C PHE A 93 4.32 -34.30 9.55
N PRO A 94 4.92 -34.12 10.73
CA PRO A 94 5.59 -35.20 11.43
C PRO A 94 4.59 -36.33 11.72
N THR A 95 4.91 -37.53 11.26
CA THR A 95 4.16 -38.74 11.61
C THR A 95 4.65 -39.20 12.97
N LEU A 96 3.76 -39.30 13.96
CA LEU A 96 4.07 -39.87 15.26
C LEU A 96 4.35 -41.38 15.07
N VAL A 97 5.61 -41.79 15.24
CA VAL A 97 6.02 -43.19 15.38
C VAL A 97 6.26 -43.47 16.85
#